data_AF-A0A7W1ZQX9-F1
#
_entry.id   AF-A0A7W1ZQX9-F1
#
_cell.length_a   1.000
_cell.length_b   1.000
_cell.length_c   1.000
_cell.angle_alpha   90.00
_cell.angle_beta   90.00
_cell.angle_gamma   90.00
#
_symmetry.space_group_name_H-M   'P 1'
#
loop_
_entity.id
_entity.type
_entity.pdbx_description
1 polymer ?
#
loop_
_entity_poly.entity_id
_entity_poly.type
_entity_poly.pdbx_seq_one_letter_code
_entity_poly.pdbx_strand_id
1 'polypeptide(L)'
;MSHVVLAGEPLYYIISLKTPQQVRDIAAALPAITQEEFRHRYFAIDPKSYGFPLSEEDFGYTWDWFQGVRELYQRAAKEGRFVLFTADQ
;
A
#
# COMPACT_ATOMS: atom_id res chain seq x y z
N MET A 1 -17.60 12.52 32.40
CA MET A 1 -17.34 13.14 31.07
C MET A 1 -16.06 12.60 30.41
N SER A 2 -15.65 11.36 30.68
CA SER A 2 -14.46 10.70 30.10
C SER A 2 -14.81 9.53 29.16
N HIS A 3 -16.06 9.50 28.66
CA HIS A 3 -16.51 8.55 27.64
C HIS A 3 -16.62 9.17 26.23
N VAL A 4 -16.18 10.42 26.05
CA VAL A 4 -16.45 11.21 24.83
C VAL A 4 -15.38 11.04 23.74
N VAL A 5 -14.18 10.55 24.07
CA VAL A 5 -13.06 10.57 23.11
C VAL A 5 -12.41 9.20 22.91
N LEU A 6 -12.24 8.38 23.95
CA LEU A 6 -11.47 7.11 23.88
C LEU A 6 -12.01 6.02 24.83
N ALA A 7 -13.33 5.80 24.87
CA ALA A 7 -13.91 4.66 25.58
C ALA A 7 -14.43 3.64 24.55
N GLY A 8 -13.79 2.47 24.49
CA GLY A 8 -14.07 1.38 23.56
C GLY A 8 -12.89 0.40 23.52
N GLU A 9 -13.04 -0.74 22.83
CA GLU A 9 -11.90 -1.63 22.60
C GLU A 9 -10.88 -0.94 21.68
N PRO A 10 -9.58 -0.95 22.03
CA PRO A 10 -8.54 -0.43 21.16
C PRO A 10 -8.44 -1.32 19.91
N LEU A 11 -8.87 -0.79 18.78
CA LEU A 11 -8.70 -1.42 17.48
C LEU A 11 -7.26 -1.15 17.01
N TYR A 12 -6.51 -2.22 16.76
CA TYR A 12 -5.11 -2.17 16.32
C TYR A 12 -5.05 -1.82 14.83
N TYR A 13 -5.14 -0.54 14.50
CA TYR A 13 -4.98 -0.05 13.13
C TYR A 13 -3.52 0.24 12.79
N ILE A 14 -3.09 -0.15 11.59
CA ILE A 14 -1.82 0.33 11.04
C ILE A 14 -2.10 1.70 10.41
N ILE A 15 -1.54 2.76 10.99
CA ILE A 15 -1.60 4.13 10.45
C ILE A 15 -0.19 4.57 10.07
N SER A 16 0.02 4.90 8.79
CA SER A 16 1.32 5.35 8.28
C SER A 16 1.17 6.65 7.50
N LEU A 17 1.73 7.74 8.04
CA LEU A 17 1.83 9.03 7.37
C LEU A 17 3.17 9.16 6.63
N LYS A 18 3.14 9.52 5.34
CA LYS A 18 4.31 9.88 4.54
C LYS A 18 4.38 11.39 4.35
N THR A 19 5.54 11.95 4.65
CA THR A 19 5.83 13.38 4.41
C THR A 19 5.90 13.69 2.92
N PRO A 20 5.72 14.97 2.49
CA PRO A 20 5.83 15.33 1.08
C PRO A 20 7.16 14.95 0.43
N GLN A 21 8.27 14.98 1.19
CA GLN A 21 9.56 14.52 0.69
C GLN A 21 9.55 13.02 0.41
N GLN A 22 9.10 12.20 1.38
CA GLN A 22 8.97 10.76 1.19
C GLN A 22 8.02 10.41 0.05
N VAL A 23 6.93 11.16 -0.12
CA VAL A 23 5.98 10.98 -1.23
C VAL A 23 6.66 11.22 -2.58
N ARG A 24 7.52 12.23 -2.71
CA ARG A 24 8.32 12.46 -3.92
C ARG A 24 9.30 11.32 -4.18
N ASP A 25 10.02 10.89 -3.16
CA ASP A 25 11.01 9.82 -3.27
C ASP A 25 10.36 8.50 -3.71
N ILE A 26 9.19 8.18 -3.13
CA ILE A 26 8.39 7.01 -3.50
C ILE A 26 7.87 7.16 -4.94
N ALA A 27 7.29 8.30 -5.30
CA ALA A 27 6.76 8.54 -6.64
C ALA A 27 7.85 8.41 -7.72
N ALA A 28 9.10 8.75 -7.41
CA ALA A 28 10.24 8.57 -8.30
C ALA A 28 10.70 7.11 -8.42
N ALA A 29 10.59 6.31 -7.34
CA ALA A 29 11.05 4.93 -7.31
C ALA A 29 10.06 3.93 -7.91
N LEU A 30 8.75 4.12 -7.69
CA LEU A 30 7.70 3.17 -8.10
C LEU A 30 7.70 2.80 -9.60
N PRO A 31 7.99 3.70 -10.56
CA PRO A 31 8.01 3.37 -11.98
C PRO A 31 9.07 2.34 -12.38
N ALA A 32 10.15 2.19 -11.60
CA ALA A 32 11.23 1.25 -11.92
C ALA A 32 10.82 -0.22 -11.77
N ILE A 33 9.71 -0.51 -11.08
CA ILE A 33 9.22 -1.87 -10.87
C ILE A 33 8.42 -2.31 -12.10
N THR A 34 8.99 -3.13 -12.97
CA THR A 34 8.25 -3.64 -14.15
C THR A 34 7.19 -4.66 -13.74
N GLN A 35 6.21 -4.90 -14.62
CA GLN A 35 5.21 -5.95 -14.38
C GLN A 35 5.86 -7.33 -14.26
N GLU A 36 6.90 -7.60 -15.05
CA GLU A 36 7.67 -8.84 -15.01
C GLU A 36 8.39 -9.02 -13.67
N GLU A 37 9.07 -7.99 -13.17
CA GLU A 37 9.74 -8.04 -11.86
C GLU A 37 8.73 -8.21 -10.72
N PHE A 38 7.61 -7.48 -10.79
CA PHE A 38 6.53 -7.61 -9.81
C PHE A 38 5.96 -9.03 -9.80
N ARG A 39 5.72 -9.59 -11.00
CA ARG A 39 5.23 -10.95 -11.18
C ARG A 39 6.18 -11.98 -10.61
N HIS A 40 7.46 -11.88 -10.94
CA HIS A 40 8.48 -12.78 -10.42
C HIS A 40 8.48 -12.77 -8.88
N ARG A 41 8.37 -11.61 -8.25
CA ARG A 41 8.28 -11.48 -6.78
C ARG A 41 6.97 -12.03 -6.22
N TYR A 42 5.85 -11.80 -6.88
CA TYR A 42 4.52 -12.27 -6.44
C TYR A 42 4.47 -13.80 -6.35
N PHE A 43 4.95 -14.49 -7.38
CA PHE A 43 4.96 -15.96 -7.39
C PHE A 43 6.09 -16.59 -6.57
N ALA A 44 7.03 -15.79 -6.07
CA ALA A 44 8.05 -16.22 -5.12
C ALA A 44 7.58 -16.17 -3.65
N ILE A 45 6.38 -15.64 -3.39
CA ILE A 45 5.78 -15.64 -2.05
C ILE A 45 5.52 -17.09 -1.61
N ASP A 46 5.86 -17.43 -0.37
CA ASP A 46 5.50 -18.74 0.19
C ASP A 46 3.98 -18.81 0.41
N PRO A 47 3.24 -19.66 -0.33
CA PRO A 47 1.79 -19.74 -0.23
C PRO A 47 1.32 -20.18 1.15
N LYS A 48 2.13 -20.96 1.90
CA LYS A 48 1.76 -21.39 3.25
C LYS A 48 1.77 -20.24 4.25
N SER A 49 2.71 -19.33 4.09
CA SER A 49 2.85 -18.14 4.95
C SER A 49 1.88 -17.03 4.57
N TYR A 50 1.53 -16.92 3.27
CA TYR A 50 0.64 -15.86 2.78
C TYR A 50 -0.83 -16.13 3.08
N GLY A 51 -1.26 -17.40 3.09
CA GLY A 51 -2.62 -17.78 3.46
C GLY A 51 -3.70 -17.53 2.39
N PHE A 52 -3.31 -17.01 1.22
CA PHE A 52 -4.19 -16.80 0.06
C PHE A 52 -3.66 -17.51 -1.20
N PRO A 53 -4.52 -17.82 -2.17
CA PRO A 53 -4.10 -18.35 -3.46
C PRO A 53 -3.12 -17.40 -4.19
N LEU A 54 -2.10 -17.99 -4.81
CA LEU A 54 -1.20 -17.29 -5.73
C LEU A 54 -1.59 -17.69 -7.16
N SER A 55 -2.74 -17.22 -7.62
CA SER A 55 -3.23 -17.48 -8.97
C SER A 55 -2.87 -16.33 -9.94
N GLU A 56 -3.05 -16.59 -11.24
CA GLU A 56 -2.94 -15.55 -12.27
C GLU A 56 -3.96 -14.43 -12.09
N GLU A 57 -5.16 -14.78 -11.66
CA GLU A 57 -6.24 -13.82 -11.41
C GLU A 57 -5.90 -12.91 -10.23
N ASP A 58 -5.43 -13.49 -9.13
CA ASP A 58 -4.99 -12.72 -7.95
C ASP A 58 -3.78 -11.84 -8.27
N PHE A 59 -2.85 -12.31 -9.10
CA PHE A 59 -1.75 -11.49 -9.60
C PHE A 59 -2.27 -10.30 -10.40
N GLY A 60 -3.21 -10.51 -11.32
CA GLY A 60 -3.82 -9.44 -12.12
C GLY A 60 -4.47 -8.37 -11.23
N TYR A 61 -5.30 -8.81 -10.28
CA TYR A 61 -5.92 -7.93 -9.29
C TYR A 61 -4.89 -7.13 -8.49
N THR A 62 -3.84 -7.79 -8.00
CA THR A 62 -2.79 -7.14 -7.20
C THR A 62 -1.99 -6.13 -8.03
N TRP A 63 -1.71 -6.45 -9.30
CA TRP A 63 -1.00 -5.56 -10.22
C TRP A 63 -1.80 -4.30 -10.56
N ASP A 64 -3.11 -4.44 -10.75
CA ASP A 64 -4.01 -3.32 -11.01
C ASP A 64 -4.09 -2.37 -9.81
N TRP A 65 -4.20 -2.90 -8.59
CA TRP A 65 -4.09 -2.10 -7.37
C TRP A 65 -2.76 -1.36 -7.26
N PHE A 66 -1.67 -2.02 -7.64
CA PHE A 66 -0.35 -1.38 -7.66
C PHE A 66 -0.30 -0.21 -8.65
N GLN A 67 -1.02 -0.25 -9.78
CA GLN A 67 -1.16 0.92 -10.65
C GLN A 67 -1.91 2.07 -9.96
N GLY A 68 -2.99 1.76 -9.23
CA GLY A 68 -3.69 2.77 -8.42
C GLY A 68 -2.79 3.44 -7.38
N VAL A 69 -1.93 2.67 -6.71
CA VAL A 69 -0.93 3.20 -5.76
C VAL A 69 0.06 4.13 -6.47
N ARG A 70 0.53 3.78 -7.67
CA ARG A 70 1.42 4.65 -8.46
C ARG A 70 0.77 5.98 -8.78
N GLU A 71 -0.47 5.95 -9.26
CA GLU A 71 -1.21 7.17 -9.59
C GLU A 71 -1.41 8.06 -8.37
N LEU A 72 -1.77 7.46 -7.22
CA LEU A 72 -1.91 8.18 -5.96
C LEU A 72 -0.62 8.94 -5.60
N TYR A 73 0.52 8.24 -5.59
CA TYR A 73 1.81 8.86 -5.24
C TYR A 73 2.25 9.90 -6.26
N GLN A 74 2.03 9.67 -7.56
CA GLN A 74 2.35 10.66 -8.59
C GLN A 74 1.55 11.96 -8.42
N ARG A 75 0.24 11.86 -8.18
CA ARG A 75 -0.64 13.02 -7.95
C ARG A 75 -0.25 13.74 -6.66
N ALA A 76 -0.06 13.00 -5.56
CA ALA A 76 0.34 13.58 -4.28
C ALA A 76 1.70 14.26 -4.34
N ALA A 77 2.68 13.69 -5.07
CA ALA A 77 3.99 14.29 -5.28
C ALA A 77 3.91 15.59 -6.07
N LYS A 78 3.10 15.62 -7.15
CA LYS A 78 2.88 16.82 -7.97
C LYS A 78 2.28 17.97 -7.16
N GLU A 79 1.40 17.65 -6.21
CA GLU A 79 0.71 18.64 -5.37
C GLU A 79 1.44 18.92 -4.04
N GLY A 80 2.58 18.28 -3.78
CA GLY A 80 3.33 18.45 -2.54
C GLY A 80 2.58 17.98 -1.28
N ARG A 81 1.70 16.99 -1.41
CA ARG A 81 0.84 16.50 -0.33
C ARG A 81 1.48 15.38 0.50
N PHE A 82 0.98 15.25 1.71
CA PHE A 82 1.18 14.04 2.53
C PHE A 82 0.30 12.90 2.00
N VAL A 83 0.70 11.66 2.27
CA VAL A 83 -0.12 10.47 2.03
C VAL A 83 -0.30 9.73 3.35
N LEU A 84 -1.56 9.47 3.73
CA LEU A 84 -1.91 8.69 4.92
C LEU A 84 -2.48 7.36 4.47
N PHE A 85 -1.88 6.27 4.92
CA PHE A 85 -2.44 4.92 4.79
C PHE A 85 -2.99 4.46 6.12
N THR A 86 -4.16 3.84 6.07
CA THR A 86 -4.82 3.16 7.17
C THR A 86 -5.15 1.75 6.71
N ALA A 87 -4.80 0.74 7.50
CA ALA A 87 -5.19 -0.64 7.26
C ALA A 87 -5.68 -1.29 8.55
N ASP A 88 -6.72 -2.11 8.41
CA ASP A 88 -7.14 -3.13 9.35
C ASP A 88 -6.27 -4.40 9.17
N GLN A 89 -6.02 -5.09 10.28
CA GLN A 89 -5.34 -6.39 10.30
C GLN A 89 -6.35 -7.53 10.45
#